data_AF-A0A7S4N3J7-F1
#
_entry.id   AF-A0A7S4N3J7-F1
#
_cell.length_a   1.000
_cell.length_b   1.000
_cell.length_c   1.000
_cell.angle_alpha   90.00
_cell.angle_beta   90.00
_cell.angle_gamma   90.00
#
_symmetry.space_group_name_H-M   'P 1'
#
loop_
_entity.id
_entity.type
_entity.pdbx_description
1 polymer ?
#
loop_
_entity_poly.entity_id
_entity_poly.type
_entity_poly.pdbx_seq_one_letter_code
_entity_poly.pdbx_strand_id
1 'polypeptide(L)'
;DDGNVTSIHWPRMKEVLKGSIAIEWLPPTIIDCWILNNELQGTADLTILPPGMTEFDIHKNRHRGTVDLTQLPEKMECNALSNNNFHGAVDLGHLPASMTDVYLDDNNFSGQISLDALPEGIQNLYLASNDFEGSLDLNEVTREMLYLDISSTKLSGTIHIRDTDNISLKDSNVTVIPNSPCVELGEDRKRIVSESSEY
;
A
#
# COMPACT_ATOMS: atom_id res chain seq x y z
N ASP A 1 -20.30 29.82 2.07
CA ASP A 1 -19.81 28.90 3.10
C ASP A 1 -21.05 28.38 3.76
N ASP A 2 -21.48 27.20 3.32
CA ASP A 2 -22.85 26.71 3.51
C ASP A 2 -22.98 25.92 4.83
N GLY A 3 -21.94 25.98 5.67
CA GLY A 3 -21.86 25.32 6.98
C GLY A 3 -21.56 23.83 6.93
N ASN A 4 -21.28 23.28 5.74
CA ASN A 4 -20.99 21.87 5.56
C ASN A 4 -19.56 21.54 6.02
N VAL A 5 -19.43 20.48 6.82
CA VAL A 5 -18.12 19.97 7.25
C VAL A 5 -17.51 19.16 6.11
N THR A 6 -16.38 19.63 5.58
CA THR A 6 -15.64 18.95 4.50
C THR A 6 -14.37 18.26 4.98
N SER A 7 -13.82 18.67 6.13
CA SER A 7 -12.60 18.07 6.66
C SER A 7 -12.66 17.92 8.18
N ILE A 8 -12.19 16.78 8.70
CA ILE A 8 -12.06 16.51 10.15
C ILE A 8 -10.61 16.16 10.42
N HIS A 9 -9.89 17.02 11.14
CA HIS A 9 -8.50 16.78 11.51
C HIS A 9 -8.35 16.76 13.04
N TRP A 10 -8.31 15.56 13.63
CA TRP A 10 -8.18 15.31 15.05
C TRP A 10 -6.92 14.50 15.42
N PRO A 11 -5.71 15.00 15.09
CA PRO A 11 -4.49 14.32 15.48
C PRO A 11 -4.22 14.47 16.98
N ARG A 12 -3.86 13.38 17.65
CA ARG A 12 -3.29 13.41 19.03
C ARG A 12 -4.22 14.01 20.09
N MET A 13 -5.51 13.77 19.95
CA MET A 13 -6.59 14.23 20.82
C MET A 13 -6.94 13.25 21.97
N LYS A 14 -6.11 12.23 22.26
CA LYS A 14 -6.39 11.16 23.24
C LYS A 14 -6.78 11.59 24.66
N GLU A 15 -6.41 12.80 25.08
CA GLU A 15 -6.83 13.34 26.39
C GLU A 15 -8.33 13.69 26.41
N VAL A 16 -8.89 13.98 25.23
CA VAL A 16 -10.26 14.46 25.02
C VAL A 16 -11.13 13.41 24.32
N LEU A 17 -10.61 12.80 23.25
CA LEU A 17 -11.29 11.73 22.51
C LEU A 17 -11.06 10.39 23.19
N LYS A 18 -12.12 9.84 23.80
CA LYS A 18 -12.13 8.54 24.47
C LYS A 18 -13.27 7.68 23.94
N GLY A 19 -13.11 6.37 23.99
CA GLY A 19 -14.15 5.42 23.56
C GLY A 19 -14.08 5.12 22.06
N SER A 20 -15.23 4.97 21.42
CA SER A 20 -15.33 4.59 20.00
C SER A 20 -15.86 5.73 19.16
N ILE A 21 -15.39 5.81 17.92
CA ILE A 21 -16.02 6.61 16.86
C ILE A 21 -16.78 5.68 15.93
N ALA A 22 -18.05 6.01 15.72
CA ALA A 22 -18.91 5.43 14.70
C ALA A 22 -18.62 6.13 13.37
N ILE A 23 -18.09 5.40 12.39
CA ILE A 23 -17.82 5.94 11.04
C ILE A 23 -19.13 6.35 10.35
N GLU A 24 -20.25 5.77 10.75
CA GLU A 24 -21.60 6.11 10.28
C GLU A 24 -21.98 7.57 10.56
N TRP A 25 -21.26 8.26 11.45
CA TRP A 25 -21.53 9.65 11.81
C TRP A 25 -20.78 10.66 10.94
N LEU A 26 -19.91 10.20 10.05
CA LEU A 26 -19.19 11.10 9.15
C LEU A 26 -20.19 11.87 8.27
N PRO A 27 -20.07 13.20 8.18
CA PRO A 27 -20.92 14.00 7.31
C PRO A 27 -20.81 13.52 5.85
N PRO A 28 -21.91 13.46 5.09
CA PRO A 28 -21.87 13.03 3.69
C PRO A 28 -21.05 13.97 2.79
N THR A 29 -20.75 15.17 3.27
CA THR A 29 -19.92 16.19 2.60
C THR A 29 -18.44 16.09 2.92
N ILE A 30 -18.03 15.16 3.79
CA ILE A 30 -16.63 15.00 4.17
C ILE A 30 -15.81 14.56 2.94
N ILE A 31 -14.62 15.15 2.83
CA ILE A 31 -13.63 14.91 1.78
C ILE A 31 -12.38 14.32 2.44
N ASP A 32 -11.93 14.93 3.54
CA ASP A 32 -10.74 14.50 4.29
C ASP A 32 -11.10 14.16 5.73
N CYS A 33 -10.73 12.96 6.19
CA CYS A 33 -10.97 12.54 7.55
C CYS A 33 -9.71 11.95 8.17
N TRP A 34 -9.08 12.72 9.06
CA TRP A 34 -7.84 12.38 9.75
C TRP A 34 -8.06 12.33 11.27
N ILE A 35 -8.19 11.13 11.82
CA ILE A 35 -8.44 10.88 13.25
C ILE A 35 -7.31 10.00 13.81
N LEU A 36 -6.08 10.46 13.66
CA LEU A 36 -4.88 9.67 13.95
C LEU A 36 -4.29 9.89 15.35
N ASN A 37 -3.54 8.88 15.81
CA ASN A 37 -2.77 8.91 17.06
C ASN A 37 -3.64 9.20 18.29
N ASN A 38 -4.73 8.43 18.42
CA ASN A 38 -5.63 8.46 19.57
C ASN A 38 -5.71 7.08 20.23
N GLU A 39 -6.62 6.91 21.18
CA GLU A 39 -6.94 5.61 21.77
C GLU A 39 -8.34 5.11 21.35
N LEU A 40 -8.81 5.56 20.18
CA LEU A 40 -10.14 5.23 19.71
C LEU A 40 -10.24 3.76 19.36
N GLN A 41 -11.34 3.14 19.74
CA GLN A 41 -11.60 1.71 19.56
C GLN A 41 -12.89 1.48 18.78
N GLY A 42 -13.16 0.23 18.43
CA GLY A 42 -14.38 -0.16 17.70
C GLY A 42 -14.06 -0.66 16.30
N THR A 43 -15.10 -0.90 15.52
CA THR A 43 -14.98 -1.34 14.12
C THR A 43 -14.99 -0.15 13.17
N ALA A 44 -14.59 -0.39 11.93
CA ALA A 44 -14.62 0.59 10.86
C ALA A 44 -15.28 -0.04 9.63
N ASP A 45 -16.54 0.30 9.36
CA ASP A 45 -17.19 -0.09 8.11
C ASP A 45 -16.78 0.92 7.03
N LEU A 46 -15.93 0.48 6.09
CA LEU A 46 -15.44 1.34 5.02
C LEU A 46 -16.40 1.41 3.83
N THR A 47 -17.40 0.51 3.77
CA THR A 47 -18.38 0.43 2.67
C THR A 47 -19.38 1.58 2.69
N ILE A 48 -19.45 2.30 3.80
CA ILE A 48 -20.34 3.43 4.03
C ILE A 48 -19.62 4.78 3.95
N LEU A 49 -18.34 4.79 3.57
CA LEU A 49 -17.58 6.04 3.46
C LEU A 49 -18.23 6.96 2.41
N PRO A 50 -18.32 8.29 2.68
CA PRO A 50 -18.93 9.22 1.75
C PRO A 50 -18.27 9.20 0.36
N PRO A 51 -19.06 9.28 -0.73
CA PRO A 51 -18.57 9.09 -2.10
C PRO A 51 -17.62 10.21 -2.57
N GLY A 52 -17.61 11.36 -1.88
CA GLY A 52 -16.71 12.47 -2.16
C GLY A 52 -15.37 12.39 -1.43
N MET A 53 -15.16 11.39 -0.56
CA MET A 53 -13.97 11.28 0.26
C MET A 53 -12.74 10.93 -0.58
N THR A 54 -11.67 11.68 -0.38
CA THR A 54 -10.35 11.51 -1.00
C THR A 54 -9.36 10.90 -0.04
N GLU A 55 -9.46 11.25 1.25
CA GLU A 55 -8.52 10.79 2.27
C GLU A 55 -9.22 10.27 3.52
N PHE A 56 -8.84 9.06 3.92
CA PHE A 56 -9.28 8.46 5.18
C PHE A 56 -8.08 7.95 5.98
N ASP A 57 -7.81 8.60 7.11
CA ASP A 57 -6.71 8.28 8.00
C ASP A 57 -7.21 8.09 9.44
N ILE A 58 -7.10 6.87 9.94
CA ILE A 58 -7.36 6.51 11.34
C ILE A 58 -6.15 5.81 11.97
N HIS A 59 -4.94 6.08 11.48
CA HIS A 59 -3.73 5.40 11.92
C HIS A 59 -3.43 5.64 13.41
N LYS A 60 -2.73 4.69 14.05
CA LYS A 60 -2.36 4.75 15.47
C LYS A 60 -3.59 4.93 16.37
N ASN A 61 -4.47 3.95 16.33
CA ASN A 61 -5.63 3.82 17.20
C ASN A 61 -5.73 2.38 17.72
N ARG A 62 -6.91 1.97 18.21
CA ARG A 62 -7.24 0.62 18.67
C ARG A 62 -8.47 0.07 17.94
N HIS A 63 -8.67 0.48 16.68
CA HIS A 63 -9.74 -0.08 15.85
C HIS A 63 -9.47 -1.57 15.59
N ARG A 64 -10.54 -2.35 15.48
CA ARG A 64 -10.48 -3.81 15.34
C ARG A 64 -11.52 -4.31 14.36
N GLY A 65 -11.47 -5.61 14.06
CA GLY A 65 -12.41 -6.26 13.16
C GLY A 65 -11.88 -6.31 11.73
N THR A 66 -12.75 -6.71 10.80
CA THR A 66 -12.43 -6.79 9.38
C THR A 66 -12.74 -5.47 8.67
N VAL A 67 -12.11 -5.25 7.51
CA VAL A 67 -12.40 -4.13 6.61
C VAL A 67 -12.67 -4.67 5.21
N ASP A 68 -13.55 -3.97 4.48
CA ASP A 68 -13.83 -4.26 3.07
C ASP A 68 -13.29 -3.10 2.23
N LEU A 69 -12.22 -3.35 1.48
CA LEU A 69 -11.59 -2.36 0.60
C LEU A 69 -12.23 -2.32 -0.80
N THR A 70 -13.16 -3.23 -1.12
CA THR A 70 -13.75 -3.35 -2.45
C THR A 70 -14.80 -2.27 -2.74
N GLN A 71 -15.26 -1.56 -1.71
CA GLN A 71 -16.30 -0.53 -1.78
C GLN A 71 -15.78 0.85 -1.38
N LEU A 72 -14.47 1.08 -1.47
CA LEU A 72 -13.92 2.41 -1.22
C LEU A 72 -14.44 3.43 -2.25
N PRO A 73 -14.62 4.71 -1.86
CA PRO A 73 -15.03 5.76 -2.76
C PRO A 73 -14.15 5.86 -4.02
N GLU A 74 -14.76 6.04 -5.19
CA GLU A 74 -14.05 6.10 -6.49
C GLU A 74 -12.99 7.22 -6.59
N LYS A 75 -13.08 8.23 -5.73
CA LYS A 75 -12.15 9.37 -5.66
C LYS A 75 -11.09 9.22 -4.57
N MET A 76 -11.09 8.12 -3.83
CA MET A 76 -10.16 7.93 -2.73
C MET A 76 -8.73 7.79 -3.27
N GLU A 77 -7.85 8.62 -2.74
CA GLU A 77 -6.43 8.66 -3.09
C GLU A 77 -5.59 8.02 -1.96
N CYS A 78 -6.02 8.21 -0.70
CA CYS A 78 -5.29 7.73 0.47
C CYS A 78 -6.20 6.98 1.48
N ASN A 79 -5.78 5.77 1.84
CA ASN A 79 -6.36 5.00 2.93
C ASN A 79 -5.28 4.59 3.93
N ALA A 80 -5.32 5.17 5.13
CA ALA A 80 -4.34 4.93 6.19
C ALA A 80 -5.00 4.31 7.43
N LEU A 81 -4.78 3.01 7.60
CA LEU A 81 -5.31 2.18 8.69
C LEU A 81 -4.22 1.64 9.62
N SER A 82 -2.96 2.02 9.38
CA SER A 82 -1.79 1.47 10.07
C SER A 82 -1.85 1.59 11.58
N ASN A 83 -1.14 0.70 12.28
CA ASN A 83 -1.03 0.73 13.74
C ASN A 83 -2.41 0.69 14.41
N ASN A 84 -3.16 -0.38 14.14
CA ASN A 84 -4.46 -0.70 14.74
C ASN A 84 -4.49 -2.19 15.11
N ASN A 85 -5.68 -2.75 15.35
CA ASN A 85 -5.93 -4.16 15.65
C ASN A 85 -6.89 -4.79 14.63
N PHE A 86 -6.89 -4.30 13.38
CA PHE A 86 -7.68 -4.89 12.30
C PHE A 86 -7.18 -6.28 11.95
N HIS A 87 -8.06 -7.15 11.49
CA HIS A 87 -7.72 -8.54 11.18
C HIS A 87 -8.50 -9.08 9.98
N GLY A 88 -8.12 -10.26 9.51
CA GLY A 88 -8.78 -10.95 8.40
C GLY A 88 -8.22 -10.54 7.04
N ALA A 89 -8.84 -11.05 5.99
CA ALA A 89 -8.41 -10.81 4.62
C ALA A 89 -8.86 -9.45 4.08
N VAL A 90 -8.07 -8.91 3.16
CA VAL A 90 -8.38 -7.70 2.39
C VAL A 90 -8.15 -7.98 0.91
N ASP A 91 -8.88 -7.26 0.07
CA ASP A 91 -8.77 -7.36 -1.37
C ASP A 91 -8.16 -6.07 -1.93
N LEU A 92 -6.91 -6.15 -2.37
CA LEU A 92 -6.18 -5.03 -2.96
C LEU A 92 -6.44 -4.87 -4.47
N GLY A 93 -7.08 -5.86 -5.12
CA GLY A 93 -7.34 -5.85 -6.56
C GLY A 93 -8.56 -5.02 -6.95
N HIS A 94 -9.38 -4.59 -5.99
CA HIS A 94 -10.56 -3.76 -6.19
C HIS A 94 -10.40 -2.34 -5.64
N LEU A 95 -9.17 -1.91 -5.35
CA LEU A 95 -8.90 -0.53 -4.98
C LEU A 95 -9.30 0.42 -6.14
N PRO A 96 -9.80 1.63 -5.83
CA PRO A 96 -10.20 2.58 -6.86
C PRO A 96 -8.99 3.03 -7.68
N ALA A 97 -9.23 3.36 -8.95
CA ALA A 97 -8.16 3.75 -9.88
C ALA A 97 -7.40 5.03 -9.46
N SER A 98 -8.01 5.87 -8.62
CA SER A 98 -7.38 7.06 -8.03
C SER A 98 -6.44 6.75 -6.87
N MET A 99 -6.44 5.53 -6.33
CA MET A 99 -5.67 5.20 -5.14
C MET A 99 -4.17 5.32 -5.42
N THR A 100 -3.49 6.13 -4.61
CA THR A 100 -2.04 6.33 -4.65
C THR A 100 -1.37 5.75 -3.41
N ASP A 101 -2.07 5.76 -2.28
CA ASP A 101 -1.51 5.56 -0.94
C ASP A 101 -2.34 4.57 -0.12
N VAL A 102 -1.72 3.45 0.24
CA VAL A 102 -2.35 2.42 1.08
C VAL A 102 -1.41 2.05 2.22
N TYR A 103 -1.85 2.33 3.44
CA TYR A 103 -1.10 2.03 4.66
C TYR A 103 -1.91 1.09 5.56
N LEU A 104 -1.52 -0.18 5.58
CA LEU A 104 -2.14 -1.27 6.37
C LEU A 104 -1.17 -1.87 7.39
N ASP A 105 0.06 -1.37 7.47
CA ASP A 105 1.13 -1.89 8.32
C ASP A 105 0.76 -1.89 9.81
N ASP A 106 1.43 -2.75 10.58
CA ASP A 106 1.24 -2.88 12.03
C ASP A 106 -0.24 -3.15 12.41
N ASN A 107 -0.79 -4.22 11.83
CA ASN A 107 -2.13 -4.73 12.14
C ASN A 107 -2.08 -6.26 12.34
N ASN A 108 -3.23 -6.93 12.32
CA ASN A 108 -3.38 -8.38 12.39
C ASN A 108 -4.07 -8.93 11.13
N PHE A 109 -3.96 -8.25 9.98
CA PHE A 109 -4.50 -8.74 8.72
C PHE A 109 -3.86 -10.05 8.31
N SER A 110 -4.59 -10.87 7.58
CA SER A 110 -4.17 -12.23 7.21
C SER A 110 -4.76 -12.65 5.87
N GLY A 111 -4.42 -13.85 5.42
CA GLY A 111 -4.94 -14.41 4.18
C GLY A 111 -4.15 -13.97 2.96
N GLN A 112 -4.59 -14.47 1.80
CA GLN A 112 -3.87 -14.32 0.54
C GLN A 112 -4.13 -12.95 -0.07
N ILE A 113 -3.05 -12.26 -0.45
CA ILE A 113 -3.11 -11.07 -1.30
C ILE A 113 -2.32 -11.32 -2.59
N SER A 114 -2.78 -10.71 -3.68
CA SER A 114 -2.03 -10.56 -4.93
C SER A 114 -1.82 -9.07 -5.18
N LEU A 115 -0.64 -8.72 -5.66
CA LEU A 115 -0.31 -7.35 -6.05
C LEU A 115 -0.41 -7.13 -7.57
N ASP A 116 -0.88 -8.14 -8.32
CA ASP A 116 -0.93 -8.11 -9.79
C ASP A 116 -2.07 -7.22 -10.32
N ALA A 117 -3.05 -6.90 -9.47
CA ALA A 117 -4.23 -6.11 -9.79
C ALA A 117 -4.26 -4.76 -9.07
N LEU A 118 -3.12 -4.28 -8.57
CA LEU A 118 -3.04 -2.95 -7.99
C LEU A 118 -3.35 -1.87 -9.05
N PRO A 119 -4.01 -0.76 -8.68
CA PRO A 119 -4.15 0.39 -9.57
C PRO A 119 -2.80 0.89 -10.09
N GLU A 120 -2.73 1.27 -11.36
CA GLU A 120 -1.49 1.75 -12.00
C GLU A 120 -0.87 2.95 -11.27
N GLY A 121 -1.70 3.76 -10.61
CA GLY A 121 -1.31 4.97 -9.89
C GLY A 121 -0.79 4.74 -8.46
N ILE A 122 -0.75 3.50 -7.95
CA ILE A 122 -0.22 3.22 -6.61
C ILE A 122 1.26 3.63 -6.53
N GLN A 123 1.56 4.48 -5.55
CA GLN A 123 2.91 4.99 -5.25
C GLN A 123 3.44 4.41 -3.94
N ASN A 124 2.58 4.33 -2.91
CA ASN A 124 2.98 3.97 -1.55
C ASN A 124 2.14 2.80 -1.05
N LEU A 125 2.79 1.67 -0.81
CA LEU A 125 2.13 0.47 -0.30
C LEU A 125 2.87 -0.09 0.92
N TYR A 126 2.25 0.05 2.09
CA TYR A 126 2.78 -0.42 3.36
C TYR A 126 1.90 -1.52 3.94
N LEU A 127 2.41 -2.75 3.92
CA LEU A 127 1.72 -3.97 4.38
C LEU A 127 2.45 -4.65 5.54
N ALA A 128 3.58 -4.08 5.96
CA ALA A 128 4.49 -4.67 6.92
C ALA A 128 3.83 -5.07 8.24
N SER A 129 4.45 -6.01 8.96
CA SER A 129 3.97 -6.45 10.29
C SER A 129 2.51 -6.92 10.27
N ASN A 130 2.16 -7.76 9.31
CA ASN A 130 0.86 -8.44 9.20
C ASN A 130 1.06 -9.93 8.90
N ASP A 131 0.00 -10.72 9.01
CA ASP A 131 0.01 -12.15 8.70
C ASP A 131 -0.38 -12.44 7.23
N PHE A 132 -0.15 -11.47 6.34
CA PHE A 132 -0.41 -11.64 4.91
C PHE A 132 0.43 -12.76 4.32
N GLU A 133 -0.22 -13.60 3.52
CA GLU A 133 0.39 -14.67 2.75
C GLU A 133 0.05 -14.50 1.26
N GLY A 134 0.64 -15.34 0.42
CA GLY A 134 0.48 -15.24 -1.03
C GLY A 134 1.82 -15.31 -1.75
N SER A 135 1.74 -15.45 -3.07
CA SER A 135 2.89 -15.36 -3.95
C SER A 135 2.84 -14.04 -4.69
N LEU A 136 3.99 -13.40 -4.76
CA LEU A 136 4.24 -12.19 -5.51
C LEU A 136 5.07 -12.56 -6.73
N ASP A 137 4.57 -12.29 -7.92
CA ASP A 137 5.41 -12.28 -9.12
C ASP A 137 5.45 -10.87 -9.70
N LEU A 138 6.22 -10.04 -9.01
CA LEU A 138 6.38 -8.62 -9.29
C LEU A 138 7.39 -8.44 -10.43
N ASN A 139 7.05 -8.99 -11.59
CA ASN A 139 7.73 -8.71 -12.87
C ASN A 139 7.40 -7.30 -13.37
N GLU A 140 6.23 -6.77 -13.01
CA GLU A 140 5.72 -5.47 -13.44
C GLU A 140 5.08 -4.67 -12.30
N VAL A 141 5.76 -4.55 -11.14
CA VAL A 141 5.33 -3.54 -10.14
C VAL A 141 5.18 -2.20 -10.84
N THR A 142 4.05 -1.55 -10.58
CA THR A 142 3.56 -0.35 -11.24
C THR A 142 4.70 0.63 -11.45
N ARG A 143 4.81 1.17 -12.67
CA ARG A 143 5.91 2.08 -13.05
C ARG A 143 6.05 3.29 -12.13
N GLU A 144 4.99 3.60 -11.38
CA GLU A 144 4.85 4.72 -10.48
C GLU A 144 5.11 4.37 -9.00
N MET A 145 5.33 3.09 -8.64
CA MET A 145 5.58 2.73 -7.24
C MET A 145 6.87 3.36 -6.73
N LEU A 146 6.74 4.16 -5.67
CA LEU A 146 7.82 4.88 -5.03
C LEU A 146 8.33 4.14 -3.79
N TYR A 147 7.42 3.57 -3.00
CA TYR A 147 7.74 2.88 -1.74
C TYR A 147 6.91 1.60 -1.59
N LEU A 148 7.58 0.53 -1.20
CA LEU A 148 6.97 -0.76 -0.89
C LEU A 148 7.54 -1.30 0.42
N ASP A 149 6.68 -1.52 1.41
CA ASP A 149 7.08 -2.21 2.64
C ASP A 149 6.20 -3.45 2.86
N ILE A 150 6.81 -4.62 2.65
CA ILE A 150 6.19 -5.93 2.93
C ILE A 150 6.99 -6.69 3.98
N SER A 151 7.79 -5.99 4.77
CA SER A 151 8.61 -6.59 5.81
C SER A 151 7.77 -7.27 6.88
N SER A 152 8.29 -8.34 7.47
CA SER A 152 7.61 -9.10 8.51
C SER A 152 6.21 -9.60 8.07
N THR A 153 6.10 -10.06 6.82
CA THR A 153 4.92 -10.76 6.28
C THR A 153 5.31 -12.19 5.86
N LYS A 154 4.31 -13.04 5.57
CA LYS A 154 4.56 -14.39 5.02
C LYS A 154 4.59 -14.42 3.49
N LEU A 155 4.51 -13.26 2.85
CA LEU A 155 4.57 -13.12 1.40
C LEU A 155 5.85 -13.74 0.86
N SER A 156 5.71 -14.45 -0.26
CA SER A 156 6.79 -15.17 -0.93
C SER A 156 6.80 -14.85 -2.41
N GLY A 157 7.84 -15.27 -3.12
CA GLY A 157 7.95 -15.08 -4.57
C GLY A 157 9.12 -14.20 -4.96
N THR A 158 8.99 -13.51 -6.10
CA THR A 158 10.09 -12.79 -6.75
C THR A 158 9.72 -11.36 -7.10
N ILE A 159 10.67 -10.44 -6.89
CA ILE A 159 10.54 -9.02 -7.28
C ILE A 159 11.67 -8.66 -8.25
N HIS A 160 11.31 -8.16 -9.43
CA HIS A 160 12.25 -7.68 -10.45
C HIS A 160 12.34 -6.15 -10.42
N ILE A 161 13.34 -5.61 -9.72
CA ILE A 161 13.46 -4.17 -9.49
C ILE A 161 14.78 -3.63 -10.01
N ARG A 162 14.73 -2.38 -10.49
CA ARG A 162 15.92 -1.63 -10.93
C ARG A 162 16.65 -1.00 -9.73
N ASP A 163 15.92 -0.65 -8.69
CA ASP A 163 16.42 -0.01 -7.47
C ASP A 163 15.70 -0.59 -6.24
N THR A 164 16.44 -0.76 -5.15
CA THR A 164 15.98 -1.34 -3.88
C THR A 164 15.84 -0.30 -2.77
N ASP A 165 16.27 0.95 -2.98
CA ASP A 165 16.44 1.92 -1.89
C ASP A 165 15.14 2.25 -1.12
N ASN A 166 13.99 2.14 -1.79
CA ASN A 166 12.67 2.40 -1.20
C ASN A 166 11.83 1.13 -0.97
N ILE A 167 12.47 -0.05 -0.99
CA ILE A 167 11.78 -1.34 -0.85
C ILE A 167 12.27 -2.05 0.41
N SER A 168 11.34 -2.33 1.32
CA SER A 168 11.60 -3.03 2.58
C SER A 168 11.01 -4.44 2.54
N LEU A 169 11.90 -5.43 2.57
CA LEU A 169 11.58 -6.87 2.48
C LEU A 169 12.07 -7.65 3.71
N LYS A 170 12.50 -6.94 4.76
CA LYS A 170 13.10 -7.55 5.95
C LYS A 170 12.15 -8.60 6.54
N ASP A 171 12.67 -9.78 6.87
CA ASP A 171 11.88 -10.87 7.47
C ASP A 171 10.66 -11.31 6.61
N SER A 172 10.70 -11.10 5.29
CA SER A 172 9.75 -11.68 4.32
C SER A 172 10.34 -12.92 3.62
N ASN A 173 9.52 -13.69 2.89
CA ASN A 173 9.98 -14.83 2.09
C ASN A 173 10.21 -14.46 0.61
N VAL A 174 10.39 -13.18 0.31
CA VAL A 174 10.53 -12.66 -1.05
C VAL A 174 11.98 -12.62 -1.49
N THR A 175 12.23 -13.03 -2.73
CA THR A 175 13.55 -12.97 -3.37
C THR A 175 13.63 -11.79 -4.33
N VAL A 176 14.64 -10.93 -4.17
CA VAL A 176 14.92 -9.86 -5.13
C VAL A 176 15.75 -10.42 -6.29
N ILE A 177 15.27 -10.20 -7.51
CA ILE A 177 16.01 -10.47 -8.73
C ILE A 177 16.45 -9.12 -9.30
N PRO A 178 17.76 -8.79 -9.27
CA PRO A 178 18.24 -7.57 -9.89
C PRO A 178 17.94 -7.61 -11.39
N ASN A 179 17.39 -6.53 -11.95
CA ASN A 179 17.33 -6.40 -13.40
C ASN A 179 18.76 -6.43 -13.95
N SER A 180 19.07 -7.42 -14.80
CA SER A 180 20.37 -7.46 -15.47
C SER A 180 20.56 -6.16 -16.24
N PRO A 181 21.75 -5.51 -16.20
CA PRO A 181 22.00 -4.42 -17.12
C PRO A 181 21.78 -4.96 -18.52
N CYS A 182 21.00 -4.25 -19.34
CA CYS A 182 20.83 -4.56 -20.75
C CYS A 182 22.22 -4.88 -21.32
N VAL A 183 22.44 -6.12 -21.74
CA VAL A 183 23.63 -6.46 -22.52
C VAL A 183 23.50 -5.61 -23.78
N GLU A 184 24.33 -4.58 -23.90
CA GLU A 184 24.50 -3.88 -25.17
C GLU A 184 24.74 -4.96 -26.23
N LEU A 185 23.81 -5.09 -27.17
CA LEU A 185 23.98 -5.93 -28.33
C LEU A 185 25.23 -5.41 -29.05
N GLY A 186 26.33 -6.14 -28.90
CA GLY A 186 27.55 -5.91 -29.64
C GLY A 186 27.30 -6.15 -31.13
N GLU A 187 26.97 -5.08 -31.84
CA GLU A 187 27.41 -4.90 -33.23
C GLU A 187 28.84 -4.38 -33.13
N ASP A 188 29.89 -5.16 -33.40
CA ASP A 188 30.34 -5.39 -34.77
C ASP A 188 31.20 -6.66 -34.87
N ARG A 189 30.70 -7.64 -35.62
CA ARG A 189 31.56 -8.58 -36.36
C ARG A 189 31.93 -7.96 -37.71
N LYS A 190 33.18 -7.50 -37.85
CA LYS A 190 33.90 -7.52 -39.14
C LYS A 190 35.30 -8.09 -38.90
N ARG A 191 35.48 -9.38 -39.22
CA ARG A 191 36.24 -9.93 -40.38
C ARG A 191 37.75 -9.62 -40.31
N ILE A 192 38.58 -10.55 -39.81
CA ILE A 192 39.49 -11.47 -40.56
C ILE A 192 40.27 -10.70 -41.65
N VAL A 193 41.61 -10.62 -41.65
CA VAL A 193 42.58 -11.63 -42.15
C VAL A 193 44.04 -11.17 -41.86
N SER A 194 44.87 -12.14 -41.40
CA SER A 194 46.35 -12.39 -41.53
C SER A 194 47.36 -11.22 -41.57
N GLU A 195 48.64 -11.32 -41.16
CA GLU A 195 49.62 -12.40 -41.24
C GLU A 195 50.92 -11.94 -40.50
N SER A 196 51.72 -12.88 -39.94
CA SER A 196 53.21 -12.95 -39.85
C SER A 196 54.07 -11.67 -39.66
N SER A 197 55.18 -11.60 -38.91
CA SER A 197 56.20 -12.57 -38.46
C SER A 197 57.18 -11.86 -37.49
N GLU A 198 57.82 -12.66 -36.63
CA GLU A 198 59.21 -12.57 -36.11
C GLU A 198 60.02 -11.28 -36.37
N TYR A 199 60.45 -10.58 -35.31
CA TYR A 199 61.79 -10.65 -34.67
C TYR A 199 61.88 -9.62 -33.53
#